data_AF-A0A9X8YMF1-F1
#
_entry.id   AF-A0A9X8YMF1-F1
#
_cell.length_a   1.000
_cell.length_b   1.000
_cell.length_c   1.000
_cell.angle_alpha   90.00
_cell.angle_beta   90.00
_cell.angle_gamma   90.00
#
_symmetry.space_group_name_H-M   'P 1'
#
loop_
_entity.id
_entity.type
_entity.pdbx_description
1 polymer ?
#
loop_
_entity_poly.entity_id
_entity_poly.type
_entity_poly.pdbx_seq_one_letter_code
_entity_poly.pdbx_strand_id
1 'polypeptide(L)'
;GIDVGQPLVVHGVKVGQILSRTLTAGGVVFTAAIDAQYRGLLHKDSKFVVNSRLDVKLGIDGMEVLGASAQEWVDGGVRIIPGSKGEPGGQYP
;
A
#
# COMPACT_ATOMS: atom_id res chain seq x y z
N GLY A 1 10.07 5.18 -1.15
CA GLY A 1 10.35 3.75 -1.35
C GLY A 1 9.44 2.92 -0.46
N ILE A 2 9.29 1.62 -0.74
CA ILE A 2 8.59 0.68 0.15
C ILE A 2 9.60 -0.18 0.92
N ASP A 3 9.38 -0.31 2.22
CA ASP A 3 10.19 -1.09 3.15
C ASP A 3 9.37 -2.16 3.89
N VAL A 4 10.08 -3.15 4.46
CA VAL A 4 9.49 -4.20 5.31
C VAL A 4 8.83 -3.56 6.54
N GLY A 5 7.66 -4.08 6.92
CA GLY A 5 6.86 -3.58 8.05
C GLY A 5 5.89 -2.45 7.70
N GLN A 6 5.98 -1.87 6.49
CA GLN A 6 5.00 -0.87 6.06
C GLN A 6 3.60 -1.47 5.86
N PRO A 7 2.54 -0.67 6.11
CA PRO A 7 1.18 -1.17 6.12
C PRO A 7 0.61 -1.41 4.71
N LEU A 8 -0.31 -2.38 4.64
CA LEU A 8 -1.29 -2.51 3.56
C LEU A 8 -2.58 -1.86 4.02
N VAL A 9 -3.17 -0.98 3.22
CA VAL A 9 -4.30 -0.13 3.64
C VAL A 9 -5.46 -0.21 2.65
N VAL A 10 -6.67 -0.44 3.14
CA VAL A 10 -7.92 -0.33 2.37
C VAL A 10 -8.76 0.77 3.01
N HIS A 11 -9.15 1.80 2.24
CA HIS A 11 -9.98 2.91 2.73
C HIS A 11 -9.49 3.52 4.07
N GLY A 12 -8.17 3.66 4.26
CA GLY A 12 -7.58 4.21 5.49
C GLY A 12 -7.42 3.21 6.65
N VAL A 13 -7.91 1.97 6.49
CA VAL A 13 -7.77 0.92 7.51
C VAL A 13 -6.60 0.00 7.18
N LYS A 14 -5.70 -0.23 8.15
CA LYS A 14 -4.63 -1.23 8.03
C LYS A 14 -5.22 -2.63 7.97
N VAL A 15 -4.93 -3.35 6.89
CA VAL A 15 -5.41 -4.73 6.65
C VAL A 15 -4.28 -5.76 6.61
N GLY A 16 -3.03 -5.31 6.70
CA GLY A 16 -1.87 -6.17 6.60
C GLY A 16 -0.56 -5.39 6.59
N GLN A 17 0.50 -6.05 6.13
CA GLN A 17 1.84 -5.46 6.08
C GLN A 17 2.76 -6.14 5.05
N ILE A 18 3.79 -5.41 4.63
CA ILE A 18 4.90 -5.95 3.83
C ILE A 18 5.80 -6.81 4.72
N LEU A 19 6.03 -8.05 4.32
CA LEU A 19 6.89 -9.01 5.02
C LEU A 19 8.31 -9.05 4.47
N SER A 20 8.47 -8.91 3.16
CA SER A 20 9.79 -8.96 2.54
C SER A 20 9.83 -8.15 1.25
N ARG A 21 11.06 -7.78 0.87
CA ARG A 21 11.39 -7.09 -0.38
C ARG A 21 12.59 -7.79 -0.99
N THR A 22 12.39 -8.37 -2.18
CA THR A 22 13.44 -9.13 -2.86
C THR A 22 13.73 -8.49 -4.21
N LEU A 23 15.00 -8.18 -4.47
CA LEU A 23 15.45 -7.75 -5.79
C LEU A 23 15.64 -8.98 -6.68
N THR A 24 15.07 -8.93 -7.87
CA THR A 24 15.19 -9.96 -8.91
C THR A 24 15.67 -9.32 -10.21
N ALA A 25 16.02 -10.13 -11.21
CA ALA A 25 16.37 -9.62 -12.54
C ALA A 25 15.22 -8.84 -13.22
N GLY A 26 13.96 -9.12 -12.86
CA GLY A 26 12.77 -8.46 -13.41
C GLY A 26 12.29 -7.25 -12.62
N GLY A 27 12.99 -6.87 -11.55
CA GLY A 27 12.59 -5.78 -10.65
C GLY A 27 12.44 -6.24 -9.21
N VAL A 28 11.68 -5.49 -8.42
CA VAL A 28 11.49 -5.74 -6.99
C VAL A 28 10.18 -6.47 -6.76
N VAL A 29 10.25 -7.63 -6.11
CA VAL A 29 9.08 -8.39 -5.66
C VAL A 29 8.88 -8.16 -4.17
N PHE A 30 7.64 -7.83 -3.79
CA PHE A 30 7.24 -7.69 -2.40
C PHE A 30 6.41 -8.89 -1.99
N THR A 31 6.69 -9.45 -0.81
CA THR A 31 5.77 -10.39 -0.16
C THR A 31 5.00 -9.64 0.91
N ALA A 32 3.69 -9.84 0.91
CA ALA A 32 2.73 -9.17 1.77
C ALA A 32 1.89 -10.21 2.52
N ALA A 33 1.51 -9.89 3.76
CA ALA A 33 0.50 -10.64 4.50
C ALA A 33 -0.73 -9.77 4.73
N ILE A 34 -1.90 -10.38 4.58
CA ILE A 34 -3.21 -9.77 4.81
C ILE A 34 -3.90 -10.57 5.90
N ASP A 35 -4.46 -9.88 6.89
CA ASP A 35 -5.12 -10.53 8.00
C ASP A 35 -6.35 -11.31 7.53
N ALA A 36 -6.59 -12.45 8.16
CA ALA A 36 -7.63 -13.41 7.73
C ALA A 36 -9.02 -12.77 7.59
N GLN A 37 -9.37 -11.86 8.50
CA GLN A 37 -10.65 -11.15 8.53
C GLN A 37 -10.89 -10.27 7.30
N TYR A 38 -9.84 -9.84 6.61
CA TYR A 38 -9.92 -8.94 5.44
C TYR A 38 -9.80 -9.66 4.10
N ARG A 39 -9.68 -11.01 4.09
CA ARG A 39 -9.54 -11.78 2.85
C ARG A 39 -10.66 -11.54 1.84
N GLY A 40 -11.90 -11.36 2.31
CA GLY A 40 -13.05 -11.08 1.45
C GLY A 40 -13.03 -9.70 0.78
N LEU A 41 -12.11 -8.81 1.16
CA LEU A 41 -11.93 -7.52 0.48
C LEU A 41 -11.10 -7.65 -0.79
N LEU A 42 -10.39 -8.77 -0.96
CA LEU A 42 -9.53 -9.00 -2.11
C LEU A 42 -10.24 -9.76 -3.20
N HIS A 43 -9.94 -9.33 -4.41
CA HIS A 43 -10.42 -9.93 -5.65
C HIS A 43 -9.28 -10.00 -6.65
N LYS A 44 -9.40 -10.84 -7.68
CA LYS A 44 -8.37 -10.98 -8.72
C LYS A 44 -8.03 -9.65 -9.41
N ASP A 45 -9.01 -8.76 -9.52
CA ASP A 45 -8.89 -7.45 -10.16
C ASP A 45 -8.49 -6.30 -9.19
N SER A 46 -8.18 -6.61 -7.94
CA SER A 46 -7.71 -5.60 -6.97
C SER A 46 -6.37 -4.98 -7.40
N LYS A 47 -6.16 -3.70 -7.07
CA LYS A 47 -4.94 -2.96 -7.43
C LYS A 47 -4.15 -2.57 -6.20
N PHE A 48 -2.83 -2.69 -6.29
CA PHE A 48 -1.89 -2.38 -5.23
C PHE A 48 -1.09 -1.16 -5.65
N VAL A 49 -1.38 -0.02 -5.03
CA VAL A 49 -0.79 1.27 -5.37
C VAL A 49 0.20 1.67 -4.30
N VAL A 50 1.45 1.90 -4.70
CA VAL A 50 2.49 2.37 -3.79
C VAL A 50 2.17 3.79 -3.35
N ASN A 51 2.01 3.99 -2.04
CA ASN A 51 1.98 5.32 -1.46
C ASN A 51 3.42 5.70 -1.09
N SER A 52 4.14 6.30 -2.05
CA SER A 52 5.50 6.77 -1.78
C SER A 52 5.45 8.03 -0.93
N ARG A 53 6.26 8.04 0.14
CA ARG A 53 6.53 9.24 0.95
C ARG A 53 6.75 10.44 0.04
N LEU A 54 5.92 11.47 0.18
CA LEU A 54 6.13 12.75 -0.47
C LEU A 54 7.35 13.39 0.20
N ASP A 55 8.34 13.76 -0.62
CA ASP A 55 9.44 14.62 -0.20
C ASP A 55 8.82 15.96 0.22
N VAL A 56 8.70 16.20 1.53
CA VAL A 56 8.01 17.37 2.07
C VAL A 56 8.85 18.61 1.73
N LYS A 57 8.58 19.23 0.58
CA LYS A 57 9.05 20.57 0.27
C LYS A 57 8.33 21.55 1.19
N LEU A 58 8.94 21.82 2.34
CA LEU A 58 8.59 22.92 3.24
C LEU A 58 8.73 24.25 2.47
N GLY A 59 7.65 24.70 1.84
CA GLY A 59 7.51 26.05 1.28
C GLY A 59 6.95 27.01 2.33
N ILE A 60 7.47 28.25 2.32
CA ILE A 60 7.16 29.33 3.26
C ILE A 60 5.71 29.87 3.23
N ASP A 61 4.81 29.29 2.42
CA ASP A 61 3.48 29.85 2.12
C ASP A 61 2.28 29.03 2.63
N GLY A 62 2.51 28.06 3.53
CA GLY A 62 1.43 27.32 4.17
C GLY A 62 1.08 26.01 3.48
N MET A 63 0.53 25.09 4.27
CA MET A 63 0.45 23.66 3.97
C MET A 63 -0.92 23.30 3.36
N GLU A 64 -0.98 23.09 2.05
CA GLU A 64 -2.17 22.53 1.38
C GLU A 64 -2.12 21.00 1.46
N VAL A 65 -2.77 20.41 2.46
CA VAL A 65 -2.82 18.95 2.66
C VAL A 65 -3.93 18.36 1.79
N LEU A 66 -3.57 17.96 0.57
CA LEU A 66 -4.48 17.23 -0.31
C LEU A 66 -4.78 15.83 0.25
N GLY A 67 -5.87 15.70 1.02
CA GLY A 67 -6.71 14.49 1.04
C GLY A 67 -6.25 13.23 1.79
N ALA A 68 -5.13 13.22 2.51
CA ALA A 68 -4.80 12.13 3.45
C ALA A 68 -4.19 12.70 4.75
N SER A 69 -4.38 12.00 5.87
CA SER A 69 -3.88 12.45 7.17
C SER A 69 -2.34 12.49 7.17
N ALA A 70 -1.75 13.45 7.89
CA ALA A 70 -0.29 13.62 7.95
C ALA A 70 0.45 12.32 8.38
N GLN A 71 -0.20 11.46 9.15
CA GLN A 71 0.32 10.17 9.59
C GLN A 71 0.47 9.15 8.43
N GLU A 72 -0.53 9.08 7.55
CA GLU A 72 -0.52 8.18 6.39
C GLU A 72 0.60 8.51 5.39
N TRP A 73 1.06 9.76 5.37
CA TRP A 73 2.15 10.23 4.51
C TRP A 73 3.52 9.83 5.05
N VAL A 74 3.69 9.82 6.37
CA VAL A 74 4.94 9.42 7.05
C VAL A 74 5.14 7.91 6.98
N ASP A 75 4.09 7.15 7.28
CA ASP A 75 4.15 5.69 7.32
C ASP A 75 4.31 5.08 5.91
N GLY A 76 3.76 5.73 4.88
CA GLY A 76 3.79 5.26 3.50
C GLY A 76 3.09 3.92 3.32
N GLY A 77 3.65 3.03 2.49
CA GLY A 77 3.18 1.66 2.32
C GLY A 77 2.40 1.44 1.02
N VAL A 78 1.44 0.52 1.06
CA VAL A 78 0.68 0.09 -0.13
C VAL A 78 -0.81 0.24 0.12
N ARG A 79 -1.46 1.03 -0.73
CA ARG A 79 -2.91 1.15 -0.76
C ARG A 79 -3.49 0.08 -1.67
N ILE A 80 -4.46 -0.65 -1.15
CA ILE A 80 -5.25 -1.62 -1.92
C ILE A 80 -6.54 -0.93 -2.36
N ILE A 81 -6.81 -0.98 -3.65
CA ILE A 81 -8.11 -0.63 -4.24
C ILE A 81 -8.84 -1.95 -4.48
N PRO A 82 -9.89 -2.26 -3.68
CA PRO A 82 -10.65 -3.49 -3.84
C PRO A 82 -11.25 -3.58 -5.25
N GLY A 83 -11.10 -4.75 -5.85
CA GLY A 83 -11.82 -5.11 -7.06
C GLY A 83 -13.21 -5.66 -6.75
N SER A 84 -13.84 -6.28 -7.75
CA SER A 84 -15.16 -6.90 -7.60
C SER A 84 -15.29 -8.24 -8.31
N LYS A 85 -14.22 -8.76 -8.92
CA LYS A 85 -14.29 -9.92 -9.81
C LYS A 85 -13.20 -10.94 -9.51
N GLY A 86 -13.64 -12.19 -9.41
CA GLY A 86 -12.78 -13.35 -9.31
C GLY A 86 -12.14 -13.51 -7.93
N GLU A 87 -11.79 -14.76 -7.62
CA GLU A 87 -11.16 -15.14 -6.36
C GLU A 87 -9.81 -14.41 -6.15
N PRO A 88 -9.42 -14.12 -4.89
CA PRO A 88 -8.12 -13.55 -4.57
C PRO A 88 -6.96 -14.31 -5.25
N GLY A 89 -6.07 -13.57 -5.90
CA GLY A 89 -4.87 -14.13 -6.52
C GLY A 89 -3.73 -14.29 -5.52
N GLY A 90 -2.80 -15.21 -5.80
CA GLY A 90 -1.53 -15.30 -5.05
C GLY A 90 -0.48 -14.27 -5.48
N GLN A 91 -0.70 -13.57 -6.59
CA GLN A 91 0.21 -12.59 -7.14
C GLN A 91 -0.57 -11.45 -7.81
N TYR A 92 -0.09 -10.23 -7.62
CA TYR A 92 -0.65 -9.02 -8.20
C TYR A 92 0.46 -8.25 -8.95
N PRO A 93 0.12 -7.61 -10.08
CA PRO A 93 1.04 -6.76 -10.84
C PRO A 93 1.31 -5.43 -10.13
#